data_AF-C5BXH8-F1
#
_entry.id   AF-C5BXH8-F1
#
_cell.length_a   1.000
_cell.length_b   1.000
_cell.length_c   1.000
_cell.angle_alpha   90.00
_cell.angle_beta   90.00
_cell.angle_gamma   90.00
#
_symmetry.space_group_name_H-M   'P 1'
#
loop_
_entity.id
_entity.type
_entity.pdbx_description
1 polymer ?
#
loop_
_entity_poly.entity_id
_entity_poly.type
_entity_poly.pdbx_seq_one_letter_code
_entity_poly.pdbx_strand_id
1 'polypeptide(L)'
;MHPAEPAPDASTCPHCAAGTPHDHEVFADRVEARRAALARRCWARAVLATLLVGVVVVLGLRDGNLVTQVLTLAGSAVAWALAVVLGLLLGAMIARRRPPRVVLATSAMCAAGVAPLLAWLLVTLVEPAPLAPLAAGAGWFAAAGAAEVVRAATTRRLLDDAGREGDNARARETRLTQADDARDDRRALLTAAGFAVAVLVVGLVPPSALVLAPLAAALAALTSLRDRR
;
A
#
# COMPACT_ATOMS: atom_id res chain seq x y z
N MET A 1 -1.97 48.36 41.50
CA MET A 1 -1.20 47.18 41.06
C MET A 1 -2.21 46.06 40.88
N HIS A 2 -2.77 45.92 39.68
CA HIS A 2 -3.77 44.88 39.39
C HIS A 2 -3.02 43.57 39.11
N PRO A 3 -3.43 42.43 39.71
CA PRO A 3 -2.91 41.14 39.29
C PRO A 3 -3.35 40.88 37.84
N ALA A 4 -2.39 40.48 37.00
CA ALA A 4 -2.65 40.09 35.63
C ALA A 4 -3.53 38.84 35.59
N GLU A 5 -4.61 38.91 34.83
CA GLU A 5 -5.51 37.79 34.55
C GLU A 5 -4.74 36.71 33.76
N PRO A 6 -4.79 35.43 34.16
CA PRO A 6 -4.12 34.37 33.42
C PRO A 6 -4.76 34.25 32.03
N ALA A 7 -3.92 34.18 31.00
CA ALA A 7 -4.38 34.00 29.63
C ALA A 7 -5.22 32.72 29.51
N PRO A 8 -6.36 32.74 28.80
CA PRO A 8 -7.21 31.56 28.64
C PRO A 8 -6.46 30.48 27.85
N ASP A 9 -6.31 29.30 28.47
CA ASP A 9 -5.75 28.11 27.85
C ASP A 9 -6.56 27.72 26.61
N ALA A 10 -5.94 27.84 25.44
CA ALA A 10 -6.56 27.72 24.12
C ALA A 10 -6.93 26.28 23.71
N SER A 11 -7.31 25.39 24.63
CA SER A 11 -7.63 23.99 24.27
C SER A 11 -8.77 23.34 25.05
N THR A 12 -9.58 24.09 25.78
CA THR A 12 -10.71 23.49 26.51
C THR A 12 -11.97 23.52 25.64
N CYS A 13 -12.35 22.37 25.07
CA CYS A 13 -13.64 22.21 24.40
C CYS A 13 -14.78 22.50 25.39
N PRO A 14 -15.83 23.25 25.02
CA PRO A 14 -16.92 23.64 25.93
C PRO A 14 -17.70 22.46 26.55
N HIS A 15 -17.51 21.23 26.07
CA HIS A 15 -18.04 20.01 26.68
C HIS A 15 -17.23 19.49 27.88
N CYS A 16 -16.01 20.00 28.11
CA CYS A 16 -15.09 19.50 29.13
C CYS A 16 -15.21 20.22 30.48
N ALA A 17 -15.95 21.33 30.56
CA ALA A 17 -16.06 22.10 31.81
C ALA A 17 -16.99 21.47 32.85
N ALA A 18 -17.74 20.40 32.51
CA ALA A 18 -18.90 19.96 33.29
C ALA A 18 -18.84 18.54 33.88
N GLY A 19 -17.77 17.77 33.77
CA GLY A 19 -17.72 16.52 34.53
C GLY A 19 -16.54 15.62 34.22
N THR A 20 -15.86 15.18 35.28
CA THR A 20 -14.89 14.07 35.35
C THR A 20 -13.58 14.21 34.53
N PRO A 21 -12.40 13.94 35.12
CA PRO A 21 -11.16 13.84 34.37
C PRO A 21 -11.25 12.62 33.45
N HIS A 22 -11.37 12.86 32.14
CA HIS A 22 -11.44 11.82 31.12
C HIS A 22 -10.11 11.71 30.39
N ASP A 23 -9.43 10.56 30.51
CA ASP A 23 -8.54 9.82 29.59
C ASP A 23 -7.81 10.49 28.39
N HIS A 24 -7.61 11.81 28.34
CA HIS A 24 -6.91 12.47 27.23
C HIS A 24 -5.44 12.04 27.13
N GLU A 25 -4.80 11.72 28.25
CA GLU A 25 -3.42 11.20 28.31
C GLU A 25 -3.29 9.82 27.63
N VAL A 26 -4.27 8.93 27.81
CA VAL A 26 -4.29 7.59 27.21
C VAL A 26 -4.41 7.64 25.68
N PHE A 27 -5.04 8.69 25.13
CA PHE A 27 -5.16 8.86 23.67
C PHE A 27 -3.87 9.38 23.04
N ALA A 28 -3.14 10.29 23.71
CA ALA A 28 -1.87 10.81 23.22
C ALA A 28 -0.82 9.70 23.09
N ASP A 29 -0.70 8.85 24.11
CA ASP A 29 0.23 7.71 24.13
C ASP A 29 -0.06 6.70 23.01
N ARG A 30 -1.35 6.44 22.75
CA ARG A 30 -1.77 5.53 21.66
C ARG A 30 -1.44 6.08 20.27
N VAL A 31 -1.62 7.39 20.07
CA VAL A 31 -1.29 8.05 18.80
C VAL A 31 0.22 8.03 18.57
N GLU A 32 1.03 8.31 19.59
CA GLU A 32 2.48 8.27 19.47
C GLU A 32 3.01 6.84 19.24
N ALA A 33 2.48 5.86 19.97
CA ALA A 33 2.77 4.45 19.74
C ALA A 33 2.44 4.03 18.30
N ARG A 34 1.32 4.54 17.74
CA ARG A 34 0.94 4.31 16.34
C ARG A 34 1.91 4.96 15.36
N ARG A 35 2.32 6.21 15.58
CA ARG A 35 3.32 6.89 14.74
C ARG A 35 4.64 6.14 14.70
N ALA A 36 5.10 5.65 15.85
CA ALA A 36 6.30 4.84 15.97
C ALA A 36 6.14 3.48 15.26
N ALA A 37 4.97 2.84 15.36
CA ALA A 37 4.67 1.60 14.64
C ALA A 37 4.69 1.79 13.11
N LEU A 38 4.07 2.86 12.61
CA LEU A 38 4.12 3.22 11.19
C LEU A 38 5.57 3.48 10.72
N ALA A 39 6.37 4.18 11.53
CA ALA A 39 7.78 4.44 11.23
C ALA A 39 8.56 3.13 11.07
N ARG A 40 8.44 2.22 12.05
CA ARG A 40 9.12 0.92 12.03
C ARG A 40 8.71 0.09 10.83
N ARG A 41 7.44 0.12 10.45
CA ARG A 41 6.90 -0.58 9.28
C ARG A 41 7.46 -0.04 7.98
N CYS A 42 7.41 1.27 7.79
CA CYS A 42 8.00 1.91 6.61
C CYS A 42 9.49 1.59 6.50
N TRP A 43 10.21 1.63 7.62
CA TRP A 43 11.64 1.30 7.66
C TRP A 43 11.89 -0.17 7.32
N ALA A 44 11.16 -1.11 7.92
CA ALA A 44 11.28 -2.53 7.63
C ALA A 44 10.99 -2.85 6.15
N ARG A 45 9.95 -2.23 5.57
CA ARG A 45 9.65 -2.37 4.13
C ARG A 45 10.74 -1.76 3.26
N ALA A 46 11.26 -0.58 3.61
CA ALA A 46 12.35 0.05 2.88
C ALA A 46 13.61 -0.82 2.90
N VAL A 47 14.02 -1.33 4.06
CA VAL A 47 15.15 -2.26 4.20
C VAL A 47 14.93 -3.51 3.36
N LEU A 48 13.76 -4.14 3.45
CA LEU A 48 13.46 -5.33 2.67
C LEU A 48 13.46 -5.05 1.15
N ALA A 49 12.88 -3.94 0.72
CA ALA A 49 12.91 -3.52 -0.68
C ALA A 49 14.36 -3.30 -1.15
N THR A 50 15.17 -2.57 -0.38
CA THR A 50 16.59 -2.34 -0.70
C THR A 50 17.37 -3.66 -0.77
N LEU A 51 17.13 -4.60 0.14
CA LEU A 51 17.75 -5.93 0.09
C LEU A 51 17.36 -6.71 -1.17
N LEU A 52 16.07 -6.73 -1.53
CA LEU A 52 15.60 -7.39 -2.75
C LEU A 52 16.21 -6.77 -4.01
N VAL A 53 16.27 -5.43 -4.08
CA VAL A 53 16.94 -4.71 -5.17
C VAL A 53 18.43 -5.06 -5.20
N GLY A 54 19.11 -5.08 -4.05
CA GLY A 54 20.51 -5.46 -3.94
C GLY A 54 20.77 -6.88 -4.46
N VAL A 55 19.92 -7.85 -4.11
CA VAL A 55 20.00 -9.22 -4.64
C VAL A 55 19.86 -9.23 -6.16
N VAL A 56 18.88 -8.52 -6.72
CA VAL A 56 18.67 -8.42 -8.16
C VAL A 56 19.89 -7.82 -8.88
N VAL A 57 20.49 -6.76 -8.32
CA VAL A 57 21.68 -6.12 -8.88
C VAL A 57 22.89 -7.05 -8.83
N VAL A 58 23.15 -7.70 -7.70
CA VAL A 58 24.28 -8.64 -7.54
C VAL A 58 24.15 -9.81 -8.52
N LEU A 59 22.96 -10.39 -8.64
CA LEU A 59 22.73 -11.49 -9.58
C LEU A 59 22.80 -11.01 -11.04
N GLY A 60 22.26 -9.83 -11.34
CA GLY A 60 22.36 -9.22 -12.67
C GLY A 60 23.80 -8.94 -13.10
N LEU A 61 24.67 -8.51 -12.17
CA LEU A 61 26.10 -8.36 -12.40
C LEU A 61 26.79 -9.71 -12.65
N ARG A 62 26.45 -10.72 -11.85
CA ARG A 62 27.00 -12.08 -11.98
C ARG A 62 26.67 -12.71 -13.34
N ASP A 63 25.45 -12.51 -13.82
CA ASP A 63 24.95 -13.15 -15.05
C ASP A 63 25.15 -12.28 -16.30
N GLY A 64 25.76 -11.08 -16.18
CA GLY A 64 25.97 -10.16 -17.30
C GLY A 64 24.70 -9.47 -17.82
N ASN A 65 23.57 -9.62 -17.13
CA ASN A 65 22.24 -9.16 -17.56
C ASN A 65 21.73 -7.96 -16.74
N LEU A 66 22.63 -7.16 -16.13
CA LEU A 66 22.26 -6.08 -15.22
C LEU A 66 21.27 -5.09 -15.86
N VAL A 67 21.49 -4.69 -17.12
CA VAL A 67 20.61 -3.74 -17.82
C VAL A 67 19.19 -4.28 -17.89
N THR A 68 19.01 -5.52 -18.34
CA THR A 68 17.71 -6.19 -18.42
C THR A 68 17.05 -6.29 -17.05
N GLN A 69 17.79 -6.66 -16.00
CA GLN A 69 17.28 -6.72 -14.63
C GLN A 69 16.80 -5.34 -14.12
N VAL A 70 17.57 -4.29 -14.37
CA VAL A 70 17.22 -2.91 -13.99
C VAL A 70 15.99 -2.44 -14.76
N LEU A 71 15.89 -2.75 -16.06
CA LEU A 71 14.72 -2.44 -16.87
C LEU A 71 13.48 -3.20 -16.41
N THR A 72 13.59 -4.48 -16.07
CA THR A 72 12.47 -5.27 -15.51
C THR A 72 12.03 -4.71 -14.16
N LEU A 73 12.98 -4.36 -13.29
CA LEU A 73 12.72 -3.77 -11.99
C LEU A 73 11.99 -2.42 -12.12
N ALA A 74 12.53 -1.49 -12.91
CA ALA A 74 11.91 -0.20 -13.16
C ALA A 74 10.55 -0.34 -13.87
N GLY A 75 10.48 -1.18 -14.90
CA GLY A 75 9.26 -1.47 -15.65
C GLY A 75 8.16 -2.08 -14.76
N SER A 76 8.50 -2.94 -13.80
CA SER A 76 7.54 -3.50 -12.85
C SER A 76 7.04 -2.46 -11.84
N ALA A 77 7.87 -1.51 -11.42
CA ALA A 77 7.44 -0.40 -10.58
C ALA A 77 6.46 0.52 -11.33
N VAL A 78 6.72 0.79 -12.62
CA VAL A 78 5.79 1.52 -13.49
C VAL A 78 4.49 0.73 -13.70
N ALA A 79 4.59 -0.58 -13.93
CA ALA A 79 3.43 -1.46 -14.06
C ALA A 79 2.56 -1.45 -12.79
N TRP A 80 3.17 -1.46 -11.60
CA TRP A 80 2.43 -1.30 -10.35
C TRP A 80 1.62 0.00 -10.33
N ALA A 81 2.26 1.13 -10.67
CA ALA A 81 1.62 2.44 -10.68
C ALA A 81 0.45 2.48 -11.69
N LEU A 82 0.66 1.93 -12.89
CA LEU A 82 -0.38 1.81 -13.92
C LEU A 82 -1.53 0.93 -13.45
N ALA A 83 -1.26 -0.22 -12.80
CA ALA A 83 -2.30 -1.09 -12.27
C ALA A 83 -3.19 -0.36 -11.25
N VAL A 84 -2.58 0.42 -10.35
CA VAL A 84 -3.30 1.22 -9.35
C VAL A 84 -4.14 2.30 -10.03
N VAL A 85 -3.56 3.09 -10.94
CA VAL A 85 -4.27 4.18 -11.63
C VAL A 85 -5.41 3.63 -12.48
N LEU A 86 -5.16 2.63 -13.32
CA LEU A 86 -6.18 2.01 -14.16
C LEU A 86 -7.25 1.33 -13.32
N GLY A 87 -6.88 0.65 -12.24
CA GLY A 87 -7.83 0.07 -11.30
C GLY A 87 -8.74 1.13 -10.67
N LEU A 88 -8.17 2.23 -10.19
CA LEU A 88 -8.92 3.36 -9.63
C LEU A 88 -9.89 3.96 -10.66
N LEU A 89 -9.41 4.24 -11.87
CA LEU A 89 -10.24 4.79 -12.95
C LEU A 89 -11.37 3.85 -13.35
N LEU A 90 -11.06 2.57 -13.62
CA LEU A 90 -12.05 1.56 -14.00
C LEU A 90 -13.07 1.35 -12.88
N GLY A 91 -12.63 1.21 -11.64
CA GLY A 91 -13.53 1.03 -10.50
C GLY A 91 -14.41 2.26 -10.25
N ALA A 92 -13.87 3.47 -10.36
CA ALA A 92 -14.64 4.71 -10.27
C ALA A 92 -15.69 4.81 -11.39
N MET A 93 -15.35 4.43 -12.62
CA MET A 93 -16.31 4.42 -13.74
C MET A 93 -17.42 3.38 -13.54
N ILE A 94 -17.06 2.15 -13.19
CA ILE A 94 -18.00 1.02 -13.01
C ILE A 94 -18.92 1.27 -11.80
N ALA A 95 -18.37 1.78 -10.70
CA ALA A 95 -19.06 1.95 -9.43
C ALA A 95 -19.43 3.42 -9.13
N ARG A 96 -19.50 4.31 -10.13
CA ARG A 96 -19.71 5.77 -9.96
C ARG A 96 -20.93 6.18 -9.12
N ARG A 97 -21.97 5.34 -9.08
CA ARG A 97 -23.21 5.57 -8.32
C ARG A 97 -23.28 4.77 -7.00
N ARG A 98 -22.17 4.14 -6.61
CA ARG A 98 -22.09 3.27 -5.44
C ARG A 98 -21.34 3.98 -4.32
N PRO A 99 -21.49 3.55 -3.05
CA PRO A 99 -20.76 4.14 -1.95
C PRO A 99 -19.23 3.97 -2.12
N PRO A 100 -18.39 4.85 -1.51
CA PRO A 100 -16.94 4.84 -1.70
C PRO A 100 -16.26 3.50 -1.43
N ARG A 101 -16.77 2.72 -0.47
CA ARG A 101 -16.26 1.37 -0.15
C ARG A 101 -16.40 0.39 -1.31
N VAL A 102 -17.49 0.49 -2.08
CA VAL A 102 -17.71 -0.35 -3.26
C VAL A 102 -16.80 0.10 -4.39
N VAL A 103 -16.62 1.41 -4.57
CA VAL A 103 -15.66 1.96 -5.55
C VAL A 103 -14.26 1.41 -5.28
N LEU A 104 -13.76 1.51 -4.04
CA LEU A 104 -12.43 1.01 -3.67
C LEU A 104 -12.28 -0.50 -3.88
N ALA A 105 -13.30 -1.29 -3.52
CA ALA A 105 -13.27 -2.74 -3.73
C ALA A 105 -13.24 -3.10 -5.22
N THR A 106 -14.08 -2.47 -6.04
CA THR A 106 -14.08 -2.65 -7.49
C THR A 106 -12.76 -2.20 -8.11
N SER A 107 -12.19 -1.08 -7.64
CA SER A 107 -10.90 -0.60 -8.11
C SER A 107 -9.76 -1.59 -7.82
N ALA A 108 -9.75 -2.20 -6.63
CA ALA A 108 -8.78 -3.24 -6.28
C ALA A 108 -8.93 -4.49 -7.16
N MET A 109 -10.17 -4.89 -7.47
CA MET A 109 -10.45 -6.00 -8.39
C MET A 109 -9.96 -5.69 -9.81
N CYS A 110 -10.23 -4.47 -10.30
CA CYS A 110 -9.75 -4.02 -11.61
C CYS A 110 -8.22 -3.95 -11.66
N ALA A 111 -7.56 -3.40 -10.64
CA ALA A 111 -6.09 -3.38 -10.54
C ALA A 111 -5.50 -4.79 -10.58
N ALA A 112 -6.09 -5.72 -9.82
CA ALA A 112 -5.68 -7.12 -9.81
C ALA A 112 -5.85 -7.79 -11.18
N GLY A 113 -6.95 -7.51 -11.89
CA GLY A 113 -7.17 -8.03 -13.24
C GLY A 113 -6.27 -7.40 -14.31
N VAL A 114 -5.85 -6.16 -14.14
CA VAL A 114 -4.91 -5.47 -15.05
C VAL A 114 -3.47 -5.95 -14.85
N ALA A 115 -3.09 -6.38 -13.64
CA ALA A 115 -1.71 -6.76 -13.34
C ALA A 115 -1.14 -7.86 -14.26
N PRO A 116 -1.84 -8.98 -14.58
CA PRO A 116 -1.35 -9.97 -15.53
C PRO A 116 -1.16 -9.44 -16.96
N LEU A 117 -1.98 -8.48 -17.40
CA LEU A 117 -1.82 -7.84 -18.71
C LEU A 117 -0.56 -6.95 -18.75
N LEU A 118 -0.25 -6.28 -17.64
CA LEU A 118 0.99 -5.52 -17.50
C LEU A 118 2.22 -6.41 -17.35
N ALA A 119 2.09 -7.59 -16.73
CA ALA A 119 3.14 -8.59 -16.72
C ALA A 119 3.44 -9.08 -18.15
N TRP A 120 2.40 -9.33 -18.96
CA TRP A 120 2.55 -9.63 -20.38
C TRP A 120 3.26 -8.52 -21.14
N LEU A 121 2.80 -7.28 -20.99
CA LEU A 121 3.43 -6.12 -21.63
C LEU A 121 4.92 -6.01 -21.23
N LEU A 122 5.25 -6.16 -19.94
CA LEU A 122 6.62 -6.10 -19.44
C LEU A 122 7.51 -7.17 -20.09
N VAL A 123 7.04 -8.42 -20.16
CA VAL A 123 7.75 -9.54 -20.80
C VAL A 123 7.94 -9.31 -22.29
N THR A 124 6.98 -8.66 -22.98
CA THR A 124 7.12 -8.36 -24.41
C THR A 124 8.09 -7.21 -24.71
N LEU A 125 8.30 -6.29 -23.75
CA LEU A 125 9.13 -5.10 -23.93
C LEU A 125 10.58 -5.31 -23.46
N VAL A 126 10.82 -6.29 -22.59
CA VAL A 126 12.13 -6.54 -21.99
C VAL A 126 12.60 -7.92 -22.40
N GLU A 127 13.86 -8.04 -22.81
CA GLU A 127 14.44 -9.33 -23.20
C GLU A 127 14.30 -10.38 -22.08
N PRO A 128 14.03 -11.65 -22.45
CA PRO A 128 13.86 -12.71 -21.48
C PRO A 128 15.16 -12.92 -20.70
N ALA A 129 15.08 -12.83 -19.38
CA ALA A 129 16.18 -13.13 -18.48
C ALA A 129 15.71 -14.11 -17.39
N PRO A 130 16.56 -15.07 -16.96
CA PRO A 130 16.17 -16.10 -15.99
C PRO A 130 15.69 -15.52 -14.66
N LEU A 131 16.21 -14.35 -14.27
CA LEU A 131 15.87 -13.67 -13.02
C LEU A 131 14.85 -12.54 -13.18
N ALA A 132 14.30 -12.34 -14.39
CA ALA A 132 13.28 -11.32 -14.62
C ALA A 132 12.05 -11.42 -13.68
N PRO A 133 11.55 -12.62 -13.30
CA PRO A 133 10.48 -12.73 -12.31
C PRO A 133 10.85 -12.15 -10.94
N LEU A 134 12.10 -12.37 -10.49
CA LEU A 134 12.58 -11.84 -9.21
C LEU A 134 12.70 -10.32 -9.25
N ALA A 135 13.27 -9.76 -10.32
CA ALA A 135 13.32 -8.31 -10.53
C ALA A 135 11.93 -7.67 -10.59
N ALA A 136 11.00 -8.33 -11.27
CA ALA A 136 9.62 -7.87 -11.37
C ALA A 136 8.91 -7.86 -10.01
N GLY A 137 9.08 -8.92 -9.22
CA GLY A 137 8.56 -8.97 -7.85
C GLY A 137 9.18 -7.89 -6.95
N ALA A 138 10.49 -7.71 -7.04
CA ALA A 138 11.22 -6.70 -6.26
C ALA A 138 10.77 -5.27 -6.60
N GLY A 139 10.64 -4.93 -7.89
CA GLY A 139 10.19 -3.60 -8.31
C GLY A 139 8.72 -3.35 -7.99
N TRP A 140 7.85 -4.35 -8.12
CA TRP A 140 6.45 -4.28 -7.67
C TRP A 140 6.35 -4.04 -6.16
N PHE A 141 7.14 -4.76 -5.36
CA PHE A 141 7.19 -4.59 -3.90
C PHE A 141 7.73 -3.21 -3.51
N ALA A 142 8.80 -2.75 -4.16
CA ALA A 142 9.39 -1.44 -3.89
C ALA A 142 8.40 -0.30 -4.18
N ALA A 143 7.67 -0.38 -5.29
CA ALA A 143 6.63 0.59 -5.64
C ALA A 143 5.48 0.61 -4.62
N ALA A 144 5.00 -0.57 -4.22
CA ALA A 144 4.01 -0.69 -3.15
C ALA A 144 4.52 -0.12 -1.80
N GLY A 145 5.80 -0.34 -1.50
CA GLY A 145 6.48 0.22 -0.33
C GLY A 145 6.52 1.75 -0.34
N ALA A 146 6.83 2.36 -1.48
CA ALA A 146 6.82 3.82 -1.64
C ALA A 146 5.43 4.42 -1.39
N ALA A 147 4.37 3.75 -1.85
CA ALA A 147 3.00 4.17 -1.57
C ALA A 147 2.64 4.09 -0.08
N GLU A 148 3.20 3.13 0.66
CA GLU A 148 3.03 3.07 2.11
C GLU A 148 3.73 4.24 2.81
N VAL A 149 4.89 4.69 2.34
CA VAL A 149 5.55 5.87 2.90
C VAL A 149 4.68 7.12 2.70
N VAL A 150 4.08 7.27 1.52
CA VAL A 150 3.13 8.36 1.25
C VAL A 150 1.92 8.26 2.16
N ARG A 151 1.35 7.05 2.32
CA ARG A 151 0.22 6.79 3.24
C ARG A 151 0.59 7.11 4.68
N ALA A 152 1.76 6.70 5.16
CA ALA A 152 2.21 7.00 6.51
C ALA A 152 2.42 8.50 6.72
N ALA A 153 2.96 9.22 5.72
CA ALA A 153 3.12 10.66 5.77
C ALA A 153 1.77 11.40 5.79
N THR A 154 0.80 10.98 4.98
CA THR A 154 -0.55 11.56 4.99
C THR A 154 -1.30 11.23 6.29
N THR A 155 -1.18 10.01 6.80
CA THR A 155 -1.74 9.64 8.11
C THR A 155 -1.14 10.48 9.23
N ARG A 156 0.18 10.72 9.24
CA ARG A 156 0.81 11.62 10.22
C ARG A 156 0.23 13.02 10.17
N ARG A 157 0.14 13.62 8.97
CA ARG A 157 -0.47 14.95 8.78
C ARG A 157 -1.92 15.00 9.29
N LEU A 158 -2.71 13.96 9.04
CA LEU A 158 -4.09 13.87 9.54
C LEU A 158 -4.15 13.73 11.06
N LEU A 159 -3.21 13.02 11.69
CA LEU A 159 -3.17 12.89 13.15
C LEU A 159 -2.80 14.22 13.85
N ASP A 160 -2.06 15.08 13.17
CA ASP A 160 -1.66 16.41 13.63
C ASP A 160 -2.75 17.47 13.43
N ASP A 161 -3.77 17.17 12.62
CA ASP A 161 -4.88 18.08 12.37
C ASP A 161 -5.79 18.20 13.61
N ALA A 162 -6.09 19.43 14.01
CA ALA A 162 -7.00 19.75 15.12
C ALA A 162 -8.48 19.73 14.68
N GLY A 163 -8.75 19.62 13.38
CA GLY A 163 -10.11 19.56 12.83
C GLY A 163 -10.81 18.21 12.99
N ARG A 164 -12.07 18.17 12.52
CA ARG A 164 -12.92 16.96 12.50
C ARG A 164 -12.29 15.79 11.74
N GLU A 165 -11.46 16.08 10.74
CA GLU A 165 -10.74 15.06 9.97
C GLU A 165 -9.67 14.37 10.82
N GLY A 166 -8.93 15.14 11.63
CA GLY A 166 -7.98 14.60 12.59
C GLY A 166 -8.62 13.79 13.70
N ASP A 167 -9.77 14.20 14.22
CA ASP A 167 -10.54 13.41 15.19
C ASP A 167 -10.96 12.05 14.61
N ASN A 168 -11.47 12.05 13.39
CA ASN A 168 -11.84 10.83 12.68
C ASN A 168 -10.60 9.94 12.41
N ALA A 169 -9.45 10.52 12.07
CA ALA A 169 -8.21 9.79 11.86
C ALA A 169 -7.72 9.13 13.16
N ARG A 170 -7.70 9.87 14.28
CA ARG A 170 -7.35 9.35 15.61
C ARG A 170 -8.28 8.22 16.05
N ALA A 171 -9.59 8.41 15.87
CA ALA A 171 -10.59 7.38 16.18
C ALA A 171 -10.48 6.13 15.29
N ARG A 172 -10.02 6.26 14.05
CA ARG A 172 -9.78 5.15 13.13
C ARG A 172 -8.50 4.39 13.49
N GLU A 173 -7.40 5.09 13.70
CA GLU A 173 -6.09 4.49 13.93
C GLU A 173 -5.99 3.76 15.28
N THR A 174 -6.74 4.21 16.30
CA THR A 174 -6.84 3.53 17.60
C THR A 174 -7.56 2.18 17.53
N ARG A 175 -8.31 1.89 16.44
CA ARG A 175 -8.97 0.59 16.22
C ARG A 175 -8.07 -0.42 15.50
N LEU A 176 -6.96 0.02 14.91
CA LEU A 176 -6.08 -0.86 14.17
C LEU A 176 -5.21 -1.67 15.13
N THR A 177 -5.13 -2.97 14.88
CA THR A 177 -4.33 -3.89 15.68
C THR A 177 -3.02 -4.23 14.99
N GLN A 178 -2.06 -4.76 15.75
CA GLN A 178 -0.82 -5.33 15.18
C GLN A 178 -1.11 -6.46 14.19
N ALA A 179 -2.24 -7.17 14.34
CA ALA A 179 -2.65 -8.22 13.42
C ALA A 179 -3.10 -7.67 12.05
N ASP A 180 -3.84 -6.56 12.03
CA ASP A 180 -4.23 -5.88 10.78
C ASP A 180 -3.01 -5.40 10.01
N ASP A 181 -2.11 -4.84 10.78
CA ASP A 181 -0.79 -4.43 10.38
C ASP A 181 -0.01 -5.58 9.70
N ALA A 182 0.10 -6.75 10.35
CA ALA A 182 0.79 -7.91 9.79
C ALA A 182 0.09 -8.49 8.56
N ARG A 183 -1.24 -8.40 8.49
CA ARG A 183 -2.02 -8.79 7.30
C ARG A 183 -1.69 -7.89 6.12
N ASP A 184 -1.55 -6.58 6.32
CA ASP A 184 -1.17 -5.64 5.26
C ASP A 184 0.24 -5.94 4.72
N ASP A 185 1.21 -6.26 5.58
CA ASP A 185 2.56 -6.66 5.14
C ASP A 185 2.53 -7.97 4.34
N ARG A 186 1.78 -8.96 4.83
CA ARG A 186 1.60 -10.23 4.13
C ARG A 186 0.94 -10.01 2.75
N ARG A 187 -0.06 -9.13 2.64
CA ARG A 187 -0.70 -8.79 1.37
C ARG A 187 0.27 -8.13 0.40
N ALA A 188 1.11 -7.20 0.88
CA ALA A 188 2.13 -6.57 0.05
C ALA A 188 3.12 -7.61 -0.52
N LEU A 189 3.61 -8.54 0.32
CA LEU A 189 4.49 -9.62 -0.13
C LEU A 189 3.80 -10.59 -1.09
N LEU A 190 2.57 -11.00 -0.80
CA LEU A 190 1.82 -11.94 -1.64
C LEU A 190 1.48 -11.34 -3.01
N THR A 191 1.16 -10.04 -3.09
CA THR A 191 0.88 -9.38 -4.37
C THR A 191 2.15 -9.20 -5.21
N ALA A 192 3.29 -8.90 -4.59
CA ALA A 192 4.59 -8.88 -5.26
C ALA A 192 5.01 -10.26 -5.77
N ALA A 193 4.88 -11.29 -4.93
CA ALA A 193 5.14 -12.67 -5.32
C ALA A 193 4.17 -13.14 -6.43
N GLY A 194 2.89 -12.79 -6.32
CA GLY A 194 1.89 -13.07 -7.35
C GLY A 194 2.23 -12.42 -8.69
N PHE A 195 2.73 -11.18 -8.68
CA PHE A 195 3.20 -10.51 -9.90
C PHE A 195 4.46 -11.17 -10.49
N ALA A 196 5.43 -11.55 -9.66
CA ALA A 196 6.59 -12.32 -10.09
C ALA A 196 6.19 -13.64 -10.77
N VAL A 197 5.25 -14.38 -10.16
CA VAL A 197 4.69 -15.60 -10.74
C VAL A 197 3.95 -15.30 -12.05
N ALA A 198 3.19 -14.21 -12.13
CA ALA A 198 2.52 -13.82 -13.37
C ALA A 198 3.54 -13.55 -14.49
N VAL A 199 4.63 -12.82 -14.22
CA VAL A 199 5.72 -12.58 -15.18
C VAL A 199 6.35 -13.90 -15.63
N LEU A 200 6.62 -14.83 -14.71
CA LEU A 200 7.15 -16.15 -15.04
C LEU A 200 6.19 -16.94 -15.95
N VAL A 201 4.92 -17.06 -15.54
CA VAL A 201 3.92 -17.88 -16.27
C VAL A 201 3.65 -17.30 -17.65
N VAL A 202 3.55 -15.97 -17.76
CA VAL A 202 3.32 -15.29 -19.04
C VAL A 202 4.57 -15.32 -19.93
N GLY A 203 5.77 -15.28 -19.36
CA GLY A 203 7.02 -15.50 -20.09
C GLY A 203 7.11 -16.89 -20.72
N LEU A 204 6.56 -17.91 -20.05
CA LEU A 204 6.53 -19.28 -20.56
C LEU A 204 5.36 -19.53 -21.52
N VAL A 205 4.19 -18.97 -21.22
CA VAL A 205 2.94 -19.19 -21.98
C VAL A 205 2.23 -17.85 -22.14
N PRO A 206 2.56 -17.02 -23.16
CA PRO A 206 2.00 -15.67 -23.30
C PRO A 206 0.45 -15.59 -23.27
N PRO A 207 -0.31 -16.51 -23.89
CA PRO A 207 -1.77 -16.50 -23.83
C PRO A 207 -2.35 -16.66 -22.41
N SER A 208 -1.57 -17.13 -21.44
CA SER A 208 -2.01 -17.31 -20.05
C SER A 208 -2.48 -16.00 -19.40
N ALA A 209 -2.00 -14.84 -19.86
CA ALA A 209 -2.43 -13.53 -19.34
C ALA A 209 -3.95 -13.33 -19.44
N LEU A 210 -4.58 -13.86 -20.49
CA LEU A 210 -6.04 -13.77 -20.70
C LEU A 210 -6.83 -14.59 -19.67
N VAL A 211 -6.23 -15.63 -19.10
CA VAL A 211 -6.83 -16.48 -18.05
C VAL A 211 -6.48 -15.96 -16.65
N LEU A 212 -5.25 -15.48 -16.47
CA LEU A 212 -4.77 -14.92 -15.20
C LEU A 212 -5.49 -13.63 -14.83
N ALA A 213 -5.82 -12.77 -15.80
CA ALA A 213 -6.54 -11.51 -15.56
C ALA A 213 -7.89 -11.73 -14.85
N PRO A 214 -8.85 -12.51 -15.37
CA PRO A 214 -10.11 -12.77 -14.69
C PRO A 214 -9.91 -13.55 -13.37
N LEU A 215 -8.93 -14.47 -13.32
CA LEU A 215 -8.62 -15.21 -12.09
C LEU A 215 -8.15 -14.27 -10.96
N ALA A 216 -7.24 -13.34 -11.26
CA ALA A 216 -6.73 -12.38 -10.29
C ALA A 216 -7.83 -11.44 -9.79
N ALA A 217 -8.70 -10.98 -10.69
CA ALA A 217 -9.88 -10.18 -10.32
C ALA A 217 -10.85 -10.98 -9.42
N ALA A 218 -11.09 -12.26 -9.73
CA ALA A 218 -11.95 -13.13 -8.93
C ALA A 218 -11.36 -13.39 -7.53
N LEU A 219 -10.05 -13.65 -7.43
CA LEU A 219 -9.37 -13.82 -6.15
C LEU A 219 -9.45 -12.54 -5.29
N ALA A 220 -9.22 -11.37 -5.91
CA ALA A 220 -9.39 -10.09 -5.23
C ALA A 220 -10.83 -9.91 -4.70
N ALA A 221 -11.83 -10.28 -5.52
CA ALA A 221 -13.23 -10.26 -5.12
C ALA A 221 -13.49 -11.16 -3.89
N LEU A 222 -13.04 -12.41 -3.95
CA LEU A 222 -13.21 -13.38 -2.87
C LEU A 222 -12.54 -12.93 -1.57
N THR A 223 -11.34 -12.33 -1.65
CA THR A 223 -10.69 -11.76 -0.47
C THR A 223 -11.49 -10.59 0.12
N SER A 224 -12.06 -9.73 -0.73
CA SER A 224 -12.87 -8.59 -0.29
C SER A 224 -14.19 -8.99 0.38
N LEU A 225 -14.75 -10.16 0.01
CA LEU A 225 -15.96 -10.70 0.62
C LEU A 225 -15.67 -11.34 1.98
N ARG A 226 -14.50 -11.97 2.15
CA ARG A 226 -14.08 -12.56 3.43
C ARG A 226 -13.79 -11.51 4.48
N ASP A 227 -13.18 -10.39 4.09
CA ASP A 227 -12.90 -9.26 5.00
C ASP A 227 -14.17 -8.57 5.57
N ARG A 228 -15.37 -8.91 5.07
CA ARG A 228 -16.65 -8.36 5.55
C ARG A 228 -17.35 -9.23 6.59
N ARG A 229 -16.90 -10.46 6.81
CA ARG A 229 -17.47 -11.41 7.77
C ARG A 229 -16.65 -11.39 9.05
#